data_AF-X1JGI5-F1
#
_entry.id   AF-X1JGI5-F1
#
_cell.length_a   1.000
_cell.length_b   1.000
_cell.length_c   1.000
_cell.angle_alpha   90.00
_cell.angle_beta   90.00
_cell.angle_gamma   90.00
#
_symmetry.space_group_name_H-M   'P 1'
#
loop_
_entity.id
_entity.type
_entity.pdbx_description
1 polymer ?
#
loop_
_entity_poly.entity_id
_entity_poly.type
_entity_poly.pdbx_seq_one_letter_code
_entity_poly.pdbx_strand_id
1 'polypeptide(L)'
;MINKEKQEKELPLFANPRNAAAGSLRQLDPHVVAKRNLNIFIYGVGHWPVSKYESHFEVLQYLKELGFRISPYIRKVKDLNGIWDFCKEWEDKRDELNFEVDGVVIKVNSFL
;
A
#
# COMPACT_ATOMS: atom_id res chain seq x y z
N MET A 1 6.75 2.48 19.55
CA MET A 1 6.31 3.29 18.38
C MET A 1 7.37 4.36 18.13
N ILE A 2 7.71 4.61 16.88
CA ILE A 2 8.80 5.51 16.46
C ILE A 2 8.75 6.92 17.11
N ASN A 3 7.55 7.49 17.28
CA ASN A 3 7.41 8.80 17.92
C ASN A 3 7.65 8.74 19.43
N LYS A 4 7.30 7.64 20.10
CA LYS A 4 7.60 7.44 21.53
C LYS A 4 9.12 7.43 21.76
N GLU A 5 9.85 6.67 20.95
CA GLU A 5 11.33 6.62 21.01
C GLU A 5 11.99 7.96 20.69
N LYS A 6 11.39 8.76 19.79
CA LYS A 6 11.89 10.09 19.45
C LYS A 6 11.60 11.10 20.56
N GLN A 7 10.44 11.01 21.21
CA GLN A 7 10.07 11.84 22.35
C GLN A 7 11.00 11.59 23.55
N GLU A 8 11.30 10.33 23.85
CA GLU A 8 12.26 9.93 24.91
C GLU A 8 13.67 10.49 24.67
N LYS A 9 14.01 10.83 23.41
CA LYS A 9 15.29 11.40 22.99
C LYS A 9 15.22 12.90 22.68
N GLU A 10 14.09 13.55 22.99
CA GLU A 10 13.83 14.97 22.70
C GLU A 10 14.03 15.34 21.21
N LEU A 11 13.78 14.39 20.31
CA LEU A 11 13.88 14.58 18.87
C LEU A 11 12.55 15.03 18.27
N PRO A 12 12.55 15.84 17.19
CA PRO A 12 11.33 16.24 16.48
C PRO A 12 10.51 15.04 16.02
N LEU A 13 9.22 15.00 16.35
CA LEU A 13 8.31 13.90 16.00
C LEU A 13 7.97 13.90 14.51
N PHE A 14 7.60 12.73 13.98
CA PHE A 14 7.01 12.65 12.65
C PHE A 14 5.54 13.08 12.70
N ALA A 15 5.14 13.93 11.76
CA ALA A 15 3.77 14.45 11.70
C ALA A 15 2.71 13.41 11.29
N ASN A 16 3.08 12.40 10.50
CA ASN A 16 2.17 11.34 10.04
C ASN A 16 2.97 10.06 9.66
N PRO A 17 2.29 8.90 9.51
CA PRO A 17 2.88 7.65 9.06
C PRO A 17 3.64 7.75 7.72
N ARG A 18 3.16 8.55 6.76
CA ARG A 18 3.87 8.77 5.48
C ARG A 18 5.28 9.32 5.70
N ASN A 19 5.40 10.35 6.53
CA ASN A 19 6.69 10.97 6.87
C ASN A 19 7.57 10.03 7.70
N ALA A 20 6.96 9.27 8.62
CA ALA A 20 7.67 8.27 9.41
C ALA A 20 8.28 7.16 8.53
N ALA A 21 7.51 6.66 7.55
CA ALA A 21 7.98 5.65 6.61
C ALA A 21 9.09 6.19 5.68
N ALA A 22 8.88 7.38 5.08
CA ALA A 22 9.86 8.01 4.21
C ALA A 22 11.17 8.34 4.93
N GLY A 23 11.09 8.91 6.14
CA GLY A 23 12.27 9.20 6.96
C GLY A 23 13.00 7.95 7.44
N SER A 24 12.27 6.85 7.64
CA SER A 24 12.85 5.55 7.96
C SER A 24 13.60 4.95 6.78
N LEU A 25 13.04 4.97 5.57
CA LEU A 25 13.69 4.43 4.36
C LEU A 25 14.94 5.20 3.92
N ARG A 26 15.04 6.49 4.29
CA ARG A 26 16.17 7.37 3.93
C ARG A 26 17.34 7.33 4.93
N GLN A 27 17.33 6.44 5.92
CA GLN A 27 18.47 6.26 6.81
C GLN A 27 19.64 5.63 6.03
N LEU A 28 20.84 6.19 6.20
CA LEU A 28 22.05 5.68 5.55
C LEU A 28 22.46 4.30 6.09
N ASP A 29 22.23 4.06 7.39
CA ASP A 29 22.50 2.77 8.02
C ASP A 29 21.27 1.84 7.92
N PRO A 30 21.36 0.73 7.17
CA PRO A 30 20.25 -0.22 7.03
C PRO A 30 19.88 -0.91 8.35
N HIS A 31 20.78 -0.99 9.34
CA HIS A 31 20.44 -1.54 10.65
C HIS A 31 19.47 -0.65 11.42
N VAL A 32 19.48 0.67 11.18
CA VAL A 32 18.47 1.58 11.73
C VAL A 32 17.12 1.34 11.07
N VAL A 33 17.09 1.02 9.77
CA VAL A 33 15.88 0.70 9.00
C VAL A 33 15.29 -0.63 9.44
N ALA A 34 16.13 -1.65 9.65
CA ALA A 34 15.70 -2.99 10.07
C ALA A 34 14.98 -3.01 11.43
N LYS A 35 15.29 -2.04 12.30
CA LYS A 35 14.59 -1.85 13.59
C LYS A 35 13.22 -1.19 13.44
N ARG A 36 12.90 -0.66 12.25
CA ARG A 36 11.60 -0.05 11.97
C ARG A 36 10.63 -1.12 11.50
N ASN A 37 9.41 -1.07 12.00
CA ASN A 37 8.33 -1.98 11.61
C ASN A 37 7.73 -1.58 10.25
N LEU A 38 8.57 -1.45 9.22
CA LEU A 38 8.14 -1.11 7.87
C LEU A 38 7.42 -2.29 7.21
N ASN A 39 6.43 -1.96 6.39
CA ASN A 39 5.63 -2.92 5.65
C ASN A 39 5.35 -2.37 4.24
N ILE A 40 4.92 -3.23 3.33
CA ILE A 40 4.70 -2.89 1.92
C ILE A 40 3.53 -3.66 1.33
N PHE A 41 2.78 -2.99 0.45
CA PHE A 41 1.86 -3.62 -0.49
C PHE A 41 2.33 -3.31 -1.92
N ILE A 42 2.49 -4.35 -2.73
CA ILE A 42 2.76 -4.25 -4.16
C ILE A 42 1.43 -4.12 -4.89
N TYR A 43 1.34 -3.13 -5.78
CA TYR A 43 0.10 -2.79 -6.48
C TYR A 43 0.24 -2.71 -8.01
N GLY A 44 1.39 -3.08 -8.56
CA GLY A 44 1.63 -3.01 -9.99
C GLY A 44 3.07 -3.38 -10.35
N VAL A 45 3.31 -3.44 -11.66
CA VAL A 45 4.63 -3.70 -12.27
C VAL A 45 5.02 -2.51 -13.13
N GLY A 46 6.31 -2.21 -13.19
CA GLY A 46 6.85 -1.16 -14.07
C GLY A 46 7.05 -1.70 -15.48
N HIS A 47 8.30 -2.03 -15.82
CA HIS A 47 8.61 -2.67 -17.10
C HIS A 47 8.31 -4.18 -17.02
N TRP A 48 7.42 -4.66 -17.88
CA TRP A 48 7.05 -6.07 -17.99
C TRP A 48 7.03 -6.49 -19.48
N PRO A 49 8.17 -6.93 -20.03
CA PRO A 49 8.33 -7.06 -21.48
C PRO A 49 7.51 -8.20 -22.10
N VAL A 50 7.11 -9.21 -21.32
CA VAL A 50 6.30 -10.36 -21.79
C VAL A 50 5.24 -10.69 -20.75
N SER A 51 4.04 -10.12 -20.89
CA SER A 51 2.91 -10.47 -20.04
C SER A 51 2.07 -11.55 -20.70
N LYS A 52 1.93 -12.70 -20.04
CA LYS A 52 0.87 -13.67 -20.35
C LYS A 52 -0.49 -13.27 -19.79
N TYR A 53 -0.56 -12.16 -19.05
CA TYR A 53 -1.75 -11.66 -18.39
C TYR A 53 -2.31 -10.46 -19.14
N GLU A 54 -3.62 -10.47 -19.33
CA GLU A 54 -4.35 -9.46 -20.11
C GLU A 54 -4.96 -8.38 -19.23
N SER A 55 -4.88 -8.54 -17.90
CA SER A 55 -5.46 -7.59 -16.96
C SER A 55 -4.62 -7.27 -15.74
N HIS A 56 -4.88 -6.10 -15.16
CA HIS A 56 -4.26 -5.64 -13.93
C HIS A 56 -4.51 -6.60 -12.77
N PHE A 57 -5.74 -7.10 -12.64
CA PHE A 57 -6.10 -8.01 -11.56
C PHE A 57 -5.34 -9.34 -11.64
N GLU A 58 -5.15 -9.90 -12.83
CA GLU A 58 -4.36 -11.13 -13.03
C GLU A 58 -2.89 -10.91 -12.66
N VAL A 59 -2.31 -9.78 -13.04
CA VAL A 59 -0.94 -9.42 -12.63
C VAL A 59 -0.82 -9.36 -11.09
N LEU A 60 -1.80 -8.77 -10.39
CA LEU A 60 -1.79 -8.75 -8.93
C LEU A 60 -1.90 -10.16 -8.32
N GLN A 61 -2.76 -11.03 -8.86
CA GLN A 61 -2.85 -12.42 -8.37
C GLN A 61 -1.53 -13.17 -8.61
N TYR A 62 -0.89 -12.97 -9.76
CA TYR A 62 0.40 -13.58 -10.01
C TYR A 62 1.50 -13.08 -9.08
N LEU A 63 1.55 -11.77 -8.80
CA LEU A 63 2.50 -11.23 -7.82
C LEU A 63 2.30 -11.87 -6.44
N LYS A 64 1.04 -12.11 -6.05
CA LYS A 64 0.73 -12.86 -4.81
C LYS A 64 1.25 -14.29 -4.85
N GLU A 65 1.10 -14.99 -5.97
CA GLU A 65 1.65 -16.35 -6.16
C GLU A 65 3.18 -16.38 -6.06
N LEU A 66 3.86 -15.32 -6.52
CA LEU A 66 5.31 -15.17 -6.39
C LEU A 66 5.78 -14.83 -4.96
N GLY A 67 4.86 -14.66 -3.99
CA GLY A 67 5.17 -14.33 -2.61
C GLY A 67 5.24 -12.84 -2.30
N PHE A 68 4.94 -11.96 -3.28
CA PHE A 68 4.78 -10.54 -2.99
C PHE A 68 3.51 -10.30 -2.17
N ARG A 69 3.60 -9.35 -1.24
CA ARG A 69 2.44 -8.91 -0.45
C ARG A 69 1.60 -7.93 -1.29
N ILE A 70 0.44 -8.36 -1.75
CA ILE A 70 -0.58 -7.46 -2.34
C ILE A 70 -1.61 -7.05 -1.28
N SER A 71 -2.33 -5.95 -1.51
CA SER A 71 -3.42 -5.55 -0.61
C SER A 71 -4.53 -6.62 -0.63
N PRO A 72 -5.03 -7.08 0.53
CA PRO A 72 -6.20 -7.97 0.59
C PRO A 72 -7.50 -7.23 0.26
N TYR A 73 -7.47 -5.90 0.20
CA TYR A 73 -8.62 -5.03 0.02
C TYR A 73 -8.78 -4.59 -1.43
N ILE A 74 -8.66 -5.53 -2.37
CA ILE A 74 -8.82 -5.28 -3.81
C ILE A 74 -10.12 -5.93 -4.31
N ARG A 75 -10.84 -5.23 -5.20
CA ARG A 75 -12.08 -5.74 -5.80
C ARG A 75 -12.11 -5.46 -7.30
N LYS A 76 -12.42 -6.50 -8.09
CA LYS A 76 -12.81 -6.33 -9.49
C LYS A 76 -14.30 -6.01 -9.56
N VAL A 77 -14.64 -4.89 -10.19
CA VAL A 77 -16.01 -4.42 -10.39
C VAL A 77 -16.31 -4.28 -11.88
N LYS A 78 -17.59 -4.34 -12.27
CA LYS A 78 -18.00 -4.38 -13.68
C LYS A 78 -18.52 -3.04 -14.21
N ASP A 79 -18.91 -2.13 -13.32
CA ASP A 79 -19.60 -0.90 -13.67
C ASP A 79 -19.36 0.20 -12.61
N LEU A 80 -19.94 1.38 -12.87
CA LEU A 80 -19.84 2.54 -12.00
C LEU A 80 -20.50 2.32 -10.63
N ASN A 81 -21.57 1.53 -10.56
CA ASN A 81 -22.24 1.24 -9.29
C ASN A 81 -21.31 0.43 -8.39
N GLY A 82 -20.64 -0.58 -8.92
CA GLY A 82 -19.65 -1.35 -8.17
C GLY A 82 -18.46 -0.51 -7.71
N ILE A 83 -18.04 0.48 -8.49
CA ILE A 83 -17.02 1.47 -8.07
C ILE A 83 -17.55 2.28 -6.87
N TRP A 84 -18.77 2.82 -6.98
CA TRP A 84 -19.38 3.64 -5.94
C TRP A 84 -19.55 2.87 -4.63
N ASP A 85 -20.08 1.65 -4.70
CA ASP A 85 -20.27 0.77 -3.54
C ASP A 85 -18.94 0.47 -2.84
N PHE A 86 -17.87 0.24 -3.61
CA PHE A 86 -16.54 0.00 -3.05
C PHE A 86 -15.97 1.25 -2.36
N CYS A 87 -16.15 2.44 -2.95
CA CYS A 87 -15.74 3.69 -2.33
C CYS A 87 -16.49 3.94 -1.02
N LYS A 88 -17.82 3.74 -1.01
CA LYS A 88 -18.65 3.91 0.19
C LYS A 88 -18.26 2.95 1.30
N GLU A 89 -18.06 1.67 0.97
CA GLU A 89 -17.61 0.68 1.93
C GLU A 89 -16.30 1.08 2.63
N TRP A 90 -15.33 1.59 1.87
CA TRP A 90 -14.04 1.98 2.44
C TRP A 90 -14.03 3.37 3.06
N GLU A 91 -14.96 4.25 2.71
CA GLU A 91 -15.21 5.48 3.46
C GLU A 91 -15.62 5.16 4.90
N ASP A 92 -16.47 4.15 5.10
CA ASP A 92 -16.94 3.73 6.42
C ASP A 92 -15.90 2.90 7.19
N LYS A 93 -15.18 1.99 6.50
CA LYS A 93 -14.27 1.02 7.13
C LYS A 93 -12.82 1.48 7.28
N ARG A 94 -12.41 2.61 6.69
CA ARG A 94 -10.99 3.02 6.68
C ARG A 94 -10.37 3.12 8.07
N ASP A 95 -11.15 3.52 9.07
CA ASP A 95 -10.66 3.72 10.44
C ASP A 95 -10.47 2.39 11.18
N GLU A 96 -10.94 1.27 10.62
CA GLU A 96 -10.69 -0.09 11.11
C GLU A 96 -9.32 -0.65 10.67
N LEU A 97 -8.66 0.01 9.72
CA LEU A 97 -7.37 -0.42 9.20
C LEU A 97 -6.24 -0.13 10.19
N ASN A 98 -5.29 -1.06 10.30
CA ASN A 98 -4.05 -0.88 11.07
C ASN A 98 -3.02 0.03 10.38
N PHE A 99 -3.43 0.78 9.35
CA PHE A 99 -2.62 1.73 8.59
C PHE A 99 -3.52 2.82 8.02
N GLU A 100 -2.96 4.02 7.83
CA GLU A 100 -3.71 5.13 7.24
C GLU A 100 -3.92 4.92 5.73
N VAL A 101 -5.10 5.31 5.26
CA VAL A 101 -5.46 5.42 3.84
C VAL A 101 -6.06 6.79 3.57
N ASP A 102 -5.78 7.35 2.39
CA ASP A 102 -6.26 8.66 1.95
C ASP A 102 -7.34 8.57 0.85
N GLY A 103 -7.63 7.36 0.36
CA GLY A 103 -8.69 7.12 -0.61
C GLY A 103 -8.61 5.75 -1.28
N VAL A 104 -9.33 5.64 -2.39
CA VAL A 104 -9.39 4.44 -3.25
C VAL A 104 -8.74 4.75 -4.60
N VAL A 105 -8.05 3.78 -5.17
CA VAL A 105 -7.50 3.85 -6.53
C VAL A 105 -8.35 3.02 -7.48
N ILE A 106 -8.96 3.68 -8.47
CA ILE A 106 -9.71 3.04 -9.55
C ILE A 106 -8.78 2.85 -10.75
N LYS A 107 -8.74 1.65 -11.32
CA LYS A 107 -7.92 1.34 -12.50
C LYS A 107 -8.77 0.63 -13.55
N VAL A 108 -8.56 0.97 -14.82
CA VAL A 108 -9.04 0.15 -15.93
C VAL A 108 -8.35 -1.21 -15.84
N ASN A 109 -9.14 -2.27 -15.84
CA ASN A 109 -8.61 -3.61 -15.61
C ASN A 109 -7.96 -4.22 -16.85
N SER A 110 -8.53 -4.00 -18.04
CA SER A 110 -8.00 -4.49 -19.32
C SER A 110 -6.72 -3.73 -19.71
N PHE A 111 -5.71 -4.45 -20.19
CA PHE A 111 -4.57 -3.84 -20.89
C PHE A 111 -4.73 -3.81 -22.41
N LEU A 112 -5.75 -4.52 -22.92
CA LEU A 112 -6.18 -4.52 -24.32
C LEU A 112 -7.16 -3.38 -24.57
#